data_AF-A0A2W4NLC8-F1
#
_entry.id   AF-A0A2W4NLC8-F1
#
_cell.length_a   1.000
_cell.length_b   1.000
_cell.length_c   1.000
_cell.angle_alpha   90.00
_cell.angle_beta   90.00
_cell.angle_gamma   90.00
#
_symmetry.space_group_name_H-M   'P 1'
#
loop_
_entity.id
_entity.type
_entity.pdbx_description
1 polymer ?
#
loop_
_entity_poly.entity_id
_entity_poly.type
_entity_poly.pdbx_seq_one_letter_code
_entity_poly.pdbx_strand_id
1 'polypeptide(L)'
;MIVTFRVAGAETYKILLTDPADIEIARKLLAGEEAPRIPNGVVVRGDPGVNEGYSWHIDPASVEFADMAMEVCDGRPSDVEQQIITSDRYCPWSAEVIAVD
;
A
#
# COMPACT_ATOMS: atom_id res chain seq x y z
N MET A 1 -0.98 4.26 12.39
CA MET A 1 0.47 4.23 12.11
C MET A 1 0.64 4.50 10.63
N ILE A 2 1.51 5.43 10.25
CA ILE A 2 1.78 5.69 8.84
C ILE A 2 2.90 4.74 8.41
N VAL A 3 2.73 4.11 7.25
CA VAL A 3 3.71 3.17 6.70
C VAL A 3 4.10 3.65 5.31
N THR A 4 5.41 3.76 5.08
CA THR A 4 5.95 4.06 3.76
C THR A 4 6.36 2.78 3.07
N PHE A 5 5.80 2.55 1.89
CA PHE A 5 6.14 1.43 1.02
C PHE A 5 7.01 1.90 -0.13
N ARG A 6 8.01 1.10 -0.50
CA ARG A 6 8.69 1.19 -1.81
C ARG A 6 8.08 0.14 -2.74
N VAL A 7 7.79 0.53 -3.98
CA VAL A 7 7.21 -0.35 -5.00
C VAL A 7 8.13 -0.37 -6.22
N ALA A 8 8.36 -1.56 -6.78
CA ALA A 8 9.22 -1.81 -7.93
C ALA A 8 10.63 -1.22 -7.80
N GLY A 9 11.15 -1.09 -6.57
CA GLY A 9 12.47 -0.55 -6.27
C GLY A 9 12.65 0.95 -6.55
N ALA A 10 11.59 1.69 -6.88
CA ALA A 10 11.70 3.07 -7.37
C ALA A 10 10.71 4.04 -6.73
N GLU A 11 9.42 3.71 -6.72
CA GLU A 11 8.36 4.62 -6.28
C GLU A 11 8.02 4.37 -4.82
N THR A 12 7.56 5.41 -4.11
CA THR A 12 7.15 5.30 -2.71
C THR A 12 5.76 5.88 -2.51
N TYR A 13 4.93 5.20 -1.73
CA TYR A 13 3.61 5.69 -1.33
C TYR A 13 3.37 5.39 0.16
N LYS A 14 2.44 6.12 0.78
CA LYS A 14 2.15 6.00 2.21
C LYS A 14 0.72 5.51 2.44
N ILE A 15 0.56 4.64 3.44
CA ILE A 15 -0.75 4.18 3.92
C ILE A 15 -0.88 4.51 5.41
N LEU A 16 -2.08 4.92 5.82
CA LEU A 16 -2.46 4.97 7.23
C LEU A 16 -3.05 3.62 7.65
N LEU A 17 -2.36 2.90 8.52
CA LEU A 17 -2.87 1.68 9.15
C LEU A 17 -3.59 2.02 10.46
N THR A 18 -4.79 1.47 10.62
CA THR A 18 -5.62 1.65 11.82
C THR A 18 -5.90 0.34 12.57
N ASP A 19 -5.84 -0.80 11.89
CA ASP A 19 -5.99 -2.12 12.51
C ASP A 19 -4.70 -2.55 13.24
N PRO A 20 -4.78 -2.94 14.53
CA PRO A 20 -3.62 -3.45 15.28
C PRO A 20 -2.90 -4.64 14.63
N ALA A 21 -3.62 -5.53 13.92
CA ALA A 21 -3.04 -6.69 13.26
C ALA A 21 -2.19 -6.27 12.05
N ASP A 22 -2.68 -5.35 11.22
CA ASP A 22 -1.94 -4.81 10.06
C ASP A 22 -0.72 -4.01 10.50
N ILE A 23 -0.84 -3.26 11.61
CA ILE A 23 0.26 -2.54 12.23
C ILE A 23 1.38 -3.52 12.63
N GLU A 24 1.02 -4.67 13.20
CA GLU A 24 1.99 -5.68 13.59
C GLU A 24 2.67 -6.33 12.37
N ILE A 25 1.92 -6.57 11.30
CA ILE A 25 2.48 -7.04 10.02
C ILE A 25 3.51 -6.05 9.48
N ALA A 26 3.19 -4.76 9.43
CA ALA A 26 4.12 -3.74 8.94
C ALA A 26 5.41 -3.67 9.77
N ARG A 27 5.33 -3.86 11.10
CA ARG A 27 6.51 -3.92 11.97
C ARG A 27 7.39 -5.14 11.68
N LYS A 28 6.78 -6.32 11.52
CA LYS A 28 7.50 -7.55 11.15
C LYS A 28 8.22 -7.39 9.82
N LEU A 29 7.54 -6.87 8.81
CA LEU A 29 8.13 -6.62 7.49
C LEU A 29 9.30 -5.64 7.58
N LEU A 30 9.18 -4.57 8.38
CA LEU A 30 10.29 -3.62 8.60
C LEU A 30 11.49 -4.27 9.31
N ALA A 31 11.24 -5.21 10.22
CA ALA A 31 12.27 -5.98 10.92
C ALA A 31 12.93 -7.08 10.06
N GLY A 32 12.43 -7.29 8.82
CA GLY A 32 12.90 -8.36 7.93
C GLY A 32 12.34 -9.75 8.30
N GLU A 33 11.27 -9.79 9.08
CA GLU A 33 10.57 -11.03 9.43
C GLU A 33 9.54 -11.43 8.36
N GLU A 34 9.17 -12.71 8.34
CA GLU A 34 8.14 -13.22 7.45
C GLU A 34 6.73 -12.79 7.92
N ALA A 35 5.98 -12.18 7.00
CA ALA A 35 4.57 -11.86 7.14
C ALA A 35 3.95 -11.69 5.74
N PRO A 36 2.61 -11.70 5.60
CA PRO A 36 1.95 -11.35 4.35
C PRO A 36 2.41 -9.97 3.90
N ARG A 37 2.94 -9.88 2.67
CA ARG A 37 3.74 -8.72 2.24
C ARG A 37 3.04 -7.78 1.29
N ILE A 38 1.93 -8.21 0.68
CA ILE A 38 1.21 -7.43 -0.33
C ILE A 38 0.17 -6.59 0.39
N PRO A 39 0.36 -5.26 0.56
CA PRO A 39 -0.70 -4.40 1.04
C PRO A 39 -1.80 -4.34 -0.03
N ASN A 40 -3.06 -4.40 0.40
CA ASN A 40 -4.22 -4.31 -0.47
C ASN A 40 -5.27 -3.41 0.19
N GLY A 41 -5.94 -2.56 -0.58
CA GLY A 41 -6.99 -1.70 -0.07
C GLY A 41 -7.70 -0.92 -1.17
N VAL A 42 -8.84 -0.32 -0.82
CA VAL A 42 -9.65 0.52 -1.70
C VAL A 42 -8.93 1.84 -1.97
N VAL A 43 -8.85 2.22 -3.25
CA VAL A 43 -8.28 3.49 -3.68
C VAL A 43 -9.33 4.59 -3.60
N VAL A 44 -9.06 5.61 -2.79
CA VAL A 44 -9.85 6.84 -2.72
C VAL A 44 -9.15 7.92 -3.53
N ARG A 45 -9.76 8.32 -4.66
CA ARG A 45 -9.19 9.29 -5.61
C ARG A 45 -9.65 10.73 -5.32
N GLY A 46 -8.81 11.70 -5.63
CA GLY A 46 -9.08 13.13 -5.40
C GLY A 46 -8.78 13.60 -3.97
N ASP A 47 -8.32 12.71 -3.11
CA ASP A 47 -7.89 13.01 -1.75
C ASP A 47 -6.55 12.28 -1.50
N PRO A 48 -5.44 13.02 -1.30
CA PRO A 48 -4.13 12.41 -1.04
C PRO A 48 -4.03 11.79 0.35
N GLY A 49 -4.86 12.17 1.33
CA GLY A 49 -4.71 11.72 2.72
C GLY A 49 -3.25 11.87 3.23
N VAL A 50 -2.66 10.75 3.68
CA VAL A 50 -1.24 10.68 4.08
C VAL A 50 -0.27 10.37 2.93
N ASN A 51 -0.80 10.05 1.74
CA ASN A 51 -0.05 9.59 0.58
C ASN A 51 0.56 10.75 -0.21
N GLU A 52 1.60 11.36 0.36
CA GLU A 52 2.32 12.48 -0.25
C GLU A 52 2.85 12.12 -1.66
N GLY A 53 2.60 13.02 -2.63
CA GLY A 53 3.08 12.89 -4.01
C GLY A 53 2.06 12.32 -5.01
N TYR A 54 0.92 11.83 -4.52
CA TYR A 54 -0.18 11.33 -5.34
C TYR A 54 -1.49 12.02 -4.99
N SER A 55 -2.48 11.98 -5.89
CA SER A 55 -3.80 12.58 -5.70
C SER A 55 -4.84 11.61 -5.13
N TRP A 56 -4.38 10.50 -4.54
CA TRP A 56 -5.20 9.42 -4.01
C TRP A 56 -4.56 8.79 -2.77
N HIS A 57 -5.36 8.12 -1.96
CA HIS A 57 -4.90 7.30 -0.84
C HIS A 57 -5.61 5.94 -0.80
N ILE A 58 -5.14 5.06 0.08
CA ILE A 58 -5.85 3.83 0.42
C ILE A 58 -6.77 4.10 1.61
N ASP A 59 -8.05 3.75 1.51
CA ASP A 59 -9.00 3.85 2.61
C ASP A 59 -8.47 3.04 3.82
N PRO A 60 -8.16 3.70 4.96
CA PRO A 60 -7.58 3.05 6.14
C PRO A 60 -8.44 1.93 6.73
N ALA A 61 -9.75 1.92 6.48
CA ALA A 61 -10.67 0.89 6.96
C ALA A 61 -10.72 -0.36 6.07
N SER A 62 -10.05 -0.31 4.91
CA SER A 62 -10.09 -1.35 3.87
C SER A 62 -8.78 -2.12 3.69
N VAL A 63 -7.76 -1.71 4.45
CA VAL A 63 -6.41 -2.27 4.35
C VAL A 63 -6.43 -3.72 4.82
N GLU A 64 -5.71 -4.54 4.07
CA GLU A 64 -5.39 -5.92 4.42
C GLU A 64 -4.00 -6.25 3.85
N PHE A 65 -3.33 -7.24 4.44
CA PHE A 65 -2.12 -7.81 3.86
C PHE A 65 -2.37 -9.23 3.36
N ALA A 66 -1.88 -9.52 2.16
CA ALA A 66 -2.05 -10.80 1.50
C ALA A 66 -0.72 -11.43 1.08
N ASP A 67 -0.72 -12.76 0.95
CA ASP A 67 0.37 -13.52 0.33
C ASP A 67 0.25 -13.56 -1.20
N MET A 68 -0.96 -13.33 -1.72
CA MET A 68 -1.28 -13.31 -3.15
C MET A 68 -2.50 -12.41 -3.41
N ALA A 69 -2.54 -11.72 -4.55
CA ALA A 69 -3.65 -10.85 -4.96
C ALA A 69 -4.00 -10.98 -6.45
N MET A 70 -5.06 -10.31 -6.92
CA MET A 70 -5.44 -10.31 -8.35
C MET A 70 -4.50 -9.43 -9.17
N GLU A 71 -4.08 -9.88 -10.35
CA GLU A 71 -3.11 -9.14 -11.19
C GLU A 71 -3.61 -7.75 -11.65
N VAL A 72 -4.92 -7.51 -11.67
CA VAL A 72 -5.51 -6.23 -12.11
C VAL A 72 -5.32 -5.07 -11.13
N CYS A 73 -4.88 -5.35 -9.90
CA CYS A 73 -4.54 -4.31 -8.92
C CYS A 73 -3.02 -4.18 -8.71
N ASP A 74 -2.19 -4.96 -9.42
CA ASP A 74 -0.73 -4.86 -9.35
C ASP A 74 -0.18 -3.76 -10.26
N GLY A 75 0.93 -3.14 -9.85
CA GLY A 75 1.64 -2.11 -10.60
C GLY A 75 2.25 -1.04 -9.68
N ARG A 76 2.67 0.08 -10.26
CA ARG A 76 3.31 1.19 -9.53
C ARG A 76 2.27 2.18 -8.99
N PRO A 77 2.59 2.94 -7.93
CA PRO A 77 1.69 3.97 -7.45
C PRO A 77 1.34 5.02 -8.53
N SER A 78 2.28 5.34 -9.42
CA SER A 78 2.03 6.21 -10.58
C SER A 78 1.06 5.63 -11.61
N ASP A 79 0.89 4.30 -11.69
CA ASP A 79 -0.10 3.67 -12.56
C ASP A 79 -1.52 3.90 -12.04
N VAL A 80 -1.69 4.01 -10.72
CA VAL A 80 -2.96 4.43 -10.08
C VAL A 80 -3.24 5.90 -10.37
N GLU A 81 -2.24 6.76 -10.25
CA GLU A 81 -2.34 8.20 -10.56
C GLU A 81 -2.77 8.43 -12.01
N GLN A 82 -2.11 7.74 -12.95
CA GLN A 82 -2.33 7.87 -14.39
C GLN A 82 -3.61 7.18 -14.89
N GLN A 83 -4.41 6.58 -13.99
CA GLN A 83 -5.60 5.79 -14.36
C GLN A 83 -5.28 4.61 -15.28
N ILE A 84 -4.07 4.06 -15.22
CA ILE A 84 -3.71 2.79 -15.89
C ILE A 84 -4.30 1.64 -15.07
N ILE A 85 -4.13 1.70 -13.75
CA ILE A 85 -4.89 0.85 -12.81
C ILE A 85 -6.22 1.53 -12.53
N THR A 86 -7.28 0.94 -13.06
CA THR A 86 -8.67 1.40 -12.94
C THR A 86 -9.51 0.58 -11.97
N SER A 87 -8.95 -0.49 -11.40
CA SER A 87 -9.61 -1.26 -10.35
C SER A 87 -9.80 -0.40 -9.09
N ASP A 88 -10.83 -0.74 -8.31
CA ASP A 88 -11.15 -0.03 -7.07
C ASP A 88 -10.13 -0.31 -5.96
N ARG A 89 -9.24 -1.29 -6.16
CA ARG A 89 -8.22 -1.70 -5.20
C ARG A 89 -6.83 -1.60 -5.81
N TYR A 90 -5.84 -1.41 -4.95
CA TYR A 90 -4.44 -1.42 -5.34
C TYR A 90 -3.66 -2.42 -4.47
N CYS A 91 -2.91 -3.32 -5.10
CA CYS A 91 -2.27 -4.46 -4.46
C CYS A 91 -0.84 -4.72 -5.00
N PRO A 92 0.10 -3.79 -4.81
CA PRO A 92 1.45 -3.90 -5.39
C PRO A 92 2.24 -5.11 -4.86
N TRP A 93 2.53 -6.06 -5.74
CA TRP A 93 3.26 -7.30 -5.40
C TRP A 93 4.72 -7.04 -5.01
N SER A 94 5.28 -5.97 -5.55
CA SER A 94 6.65 -5.52 -5.31
C SER A 94 6.77 -4.52 -4.16
N ALA A 95 5.73 -4.37 -3.33
CA ALA A 95 5.76 -3.50 -2.18
C ALA A 95 6.70 -4.01 -1.09
N GLU A 96 7.46 -3.08 -0.52
CA GLU A 96 8.39 -3.29 0.57
C GLU A 96 8.13 -2.22 1.64
N VAL A 97 7.96 -2.61 2.90
CA VAL A 97 7.89 -1.65 4.01
C VAL A 97 9.29 -1.09 4.25
N ILE A 98 9.45 0.23 4.15
CA ILE A 98 10.75 0.90 4.31
C ILE A 98 10.80 1.90 5.48
N ALA A 99 9.64 2.31 6.01
CA ALA A 99 9.55 3.14 7.22
C ALA A 99 8.17 3.01 7.87
N VAL A 100 8.11 3.25 9.18
CA VAL A 100 6.87 3.37 9.97
C VAL A 100 6.98 4.59 10.89
N ASP A 101 5.90 5.38 10.99
CA ASP A 101 5.79 6.61 11.79
C ASP A 101 4.50 6.63 12.64
#